data_AF-A0A1B7SLX7-F1
#
_entry.id   AF-A0A1B7SLX7-F1
#
_cell.length_a   1.000
_cell.length_b   1.000
_cell.length_c   1.000
_cell.angle_alpha   90.00
_cell.angle_beta   90.00
_cell.angle_gamma   90.00
#
_symmetry.space_group_name_H-M   'P 1'
#
loop_
_entity.id
_entity.type
_entity.pdbx_description
1 polymer ?
#
loop_
_entity_poly.entity_id
_entity_poly.type
_entity_poly.pdbx_seq_one_letter_code
_entity_poly.pdbx_strand_id
1 'polypeptide(L)'
;MTLPAFDFSKLSSPNDAWGPSSVIPDSLQFSGVPYAPFSKADRLGKAADWQQSKEDELKQQQLKNQNQKRKDHYHAYGASAAKLFGAEEEEEEFSVVDNSNAIPANQQTVLRGRNRVANQKPGGKPGNVARNQPSRPQQGHPNANVNPNYRNFNNRFKKDDKVREPSLKVNPKWHSVSEIEFNKLAKLNLEVGEGTDLESYGSVHGYVKKFESFKQQALSVVDKVILNPTTSEDPVIQKLASDKKASVFVTDSILSQLMCAARSSYSWDIKVTKRDGIIYFDKRENTDRLEVDENSYNAPIDLPDSDVNSASNLSLEATFINNNFLANSLDSSVQEFEHPENPFASKATSESLLNKGYKYRRFLLPSVSDNSRELDIIVRTEIDAYSREQNKYLSINALNQYAPSPSNDWKNRLSGSRGVIFAEEIKKNNNKIARWTTKSLLAGIDSMKIGFVSRANPKDNTKHIVAGALTFHPSGLSAQINLSLGNGWAIVRSILDIVEADGGKSDYTFIILKDPNSPKITIYKVTE
;
A
#
# COMPACT_ATOMS: atom_id res chain seq x y z
N MET A 1 -49.95 27.85 -34.97
CA MET A 1 -48.91 28.56 -34.19
C MET A 1 -49.60 29.19 -32.98
N THR A 2 -49.44 28.59 -31.80
CA THR A 2 -49.93 29.14 -30.54
C THR A 2 -48.89 30.11 -29.99
N LEU A 3 -49.28 31.36 -29.74
CA LEU A 3 -48.40 32.35 -29.11
C LEU A 3 -48.13 31.93 -27.66
N PRO A 4 -46.91 32.13 -27.13
CA PRO A 4 -46.61 31.81 -25.74
C PRO A 4 -47.43 32.72 -24.82
N ALA A 5 -48.18 32.11 -23.90
CA ALA A 5 -48.97 32.82 -22.90
C ALA A 5 -48.08 33.22 -21.71
N PHE A 6 -48.04 34.51 -21.40
CA PHE A 6 -47.42 35.02 -20.17
C PHE A 6 -48.44 35.02 -19.04
N ASP A 7 -48.07 34.40 -17.92
CA ASP A 7 -48.89 34.35 -16.71
C ASP A 7 -48.58 35.53 -15.79
N PHE A 8 -49.59 36.39 -15.59
CA PHE A 8 -49.51 37.60 -14.77
C PHE A 8 -50.08 37.40 -13.35
N SER A 9 -50.53 36.19 -13.00
CA SER A 9 -51.15 35.89 -11.70
C SER A 9 -50.22 36.11 -10.49
N LYS A 10 -48.91 36.23 -10.73
CA LYS A 10 -47.88 36.45 -9.70
C LYS A 10 -47.57 37.92 -9.41
N LEU A 11 -48.24 38.86 -10.07
CA LEU A 11 -48.08 40.30 -9.81
C LEU A 11 -49.02 40.75 -8.68
N SER A 12 -48.54 41.66 -7.83
CA SER A 12 -49.32 42.27 -6.74
C SER A 12 -50.49 43.10 -7.29
N SER A 13 -51.58 43.17 -6.53
CA SER A 13 -52.78 43.90 -6.93
C SER A 13 -52.51 45.41 -6.99
N PRO A 14 -53.11 46.16 -7.93
CA PRO A 14 -52.95 47.62 -7.99
C PRO A 14 -53.45 48.36 -6.74
N ASN A 15 -54.25 47.70 -5.89
CA ASN A 15 -54.77 48.26 -4.64
C ASN A 15 -53.89 47.95 -3.41
N ASP A 16 -52.80 47.20 -3.58
CA ASP A 16 -51.88 46.91 -2.48
C ASP A 16 -51.04 48.16 -2.16
N ALA A 17 -50.75 48.36 -0.87
CA ALA A 17 -49.86 49.44 -0.43
C ALA A 17 -48.48 49.30 -1.10
N TRP A 18 -47.89 50.41 -1.51
CA TRP A 18 -46.53 50.41 -2.05
C TRP A 18 -45.53 49.94 -0.99
N GLY A 19 -44.97 48.77 -1.19
CA GLY A 19 -44.02 48.12 -0.28
C GLY A 19 -44.05 46.60 -0.41
N PRO A 20 -43.19 45.88 0.34
CA PRO A 20 -43.28 44.42 0.41
C PRO A 20 -44.56 43.99 1.12
N SER A 21 -45.23 42.97 0.57
CA SER A 21 -46.37 42.32 1.23
C SER A 21 -45.98 41.78 2.61
N SER A 22 -46.93 41.75 3.55
CA SER A 22 -46.74 41.10 4.86
C SER A 22 -46.51 39.60 4.75
N VAL A 23 -46.89 39.00 3.61
CA VAL A 23 -46.64 37.59 3.29
C VAL A 23 -45.31 37.49 2.56
N ILE A 24 -44.34 36.81 3.17
CA ILE A 24 -43.05 36.52 2.54
C ILE A 24 -43.30 35.55 1.37
N PRO A 25 -42.84 35.86 0.15
CA PRO A 25 -42.99 34.95 -1.00
C PRO A 25 -42.36 33.58 -0.73
N ASP A 26 -42.98 32.50 -1.21
CA ASP A 26 -42.47 31.13 -1.06
C ASP A 26 -41.02 30.96 -1.56
N SER A 27 -40.60 31.76 -2.55
CA SER A 27 -39.23 31.76 -3.07
C SER A 27 -38.19 32.34 -2.11
N LEU A 28 -38.62 33.15 -1.15
CA LEU A 28 -37.80 33.77 -0.10
C LEU A 28 -38.01 33.11 1.26
N GLN A 29 -38.97 32.18 1.37
CA GLN A 29 -39.28 31.47 2.60
C GLN A 29 -38.29 30.32 2.77
N PHE A 30 -37.31 30.50 3.66
CA PHE A 30 -36.45 29.41 4.11
C PHE A 30 -37.28 28.50 5.04
N SER A 31 -37.85 27.44 4.50
CA SER A 31 -38.71 26.51 5.24
C SER A 31 -37.96 25.86 6.42
N GLY A 32 -38.31 26.27 7.63
CA GLY A 32 -37.82 25.66 8.88
C GLY A 32 -36.42 26.07 9.34
N VAL A 33 -35.78 27.08 8.75
CA VAL A 33 -34.42 27.51 9.12
C VAL A 33 -34.41 28.97 9.58
N PRO A 34 -33.87 29.29 10.77
CA PRO A 34 -33.69 30.67 11.20
C PRO A 34 -32.81 31.45 10.22
N TYR A 35 -33.27 32.64 9.81
CA TYR A 35 -32.51 33.49 8.91
C TYR A 35 -31.25 34.04 9.59
N ALA A 36 -30.09 33.82 8.98
CA ALA A 36 -28.83 34.44 9.35
C ALA A 36 -28.16 35.01 8.08
N PRO A 37 -27.83 36.32 8.03
CA PRO A 37 -27.18 36.89 6.87
C PRO A 37 -25.74 36.36 6.74
N PHE A 38 -25.33 36.05 5.52
CA PHE A 38 -23.98 35.57 5.20
C PHE A 38 -23.52 36.09 3.83
N SER A 39 -22.21 36.08 3.61
CA SER A 39 -21.59 36.42 2.32
C SER A 39 -20.97 35.16 1.70
N LYS A 40 -21.26 34.90 0.42
CA LYS A 40 -20.65 33.77 -0.33
C LYS A 40 -19.18 34.02 -0.70
N ALA A 41 -18.71 35.26 -0.56
CA ALA A 41 -17.32 35.63 -0.82
C ALA A 41 -16.41 35.41 0.40
N ASP A 42 -16.98 35.04 1.55
CA ASP A 42 -16.22 34.84 2.77
C ASP A 42 -15.33 33.59 2.66
N ARG A 43 -14.10 33.71 3.13
CA ARG A 43 -13.14 32.62 3.10
C ARG A 43 -13.58 31.51 4.05
N LEU A 44 -13.75 30.31 3.51
CA LEU A 44 -14.06 29.09 4.27
C LEU A 44 -12.76 28.43 4.78
N GLY A 45 -12.85 27.65 5.86
CA GLY A 45 -11.76 26.79 6.35
C GLY A 45 -11.07 27.22 7.65
N LYS A 46 -11.81 27.74 8.63
CA LYS A 46 -11.29 27.91 10.00
C LYS A 46 -11.41 26.59 10.76
N ALA A 47 -10.30 26.08 11.28
CA ALA A 47 -10.33 24.92 12.19
C ALA A 47 -10.77 25.38 13.59
N ALA A 48 -11.56 24.54 14.26
CA ALA A 48 -11.82 24.67 15.69
C ALA A 48 -10.83 23.76 16.41
N ASP A 49 -10.02 24.31 17.32
CA ASP A 49 -9.04 23.57 18.09
C ASP A 49 -9.19 23.96 19.56
N TRP A 50 -9.57 22.99 20.40
CA TRP A 50 -9.75 23.16 21.84
C TRP A 50 -8.43 23.23 22.61
N GLN A 51 -7.29 22.92 21.98
CA GLN A 51 -5.96 23.09 22.58
C GLN A 51 -5.35 24.47 22.28
N GLN A 52 -5.87 25.18 21.28
CA GLN A 52 -5.29 26.44 20.79
C GLN A 52 -5.47 27.62 21.77
N SER A 53 -6.48 27.58 22.64
CA SER A 53 -6.74 28.58 23.68
C SER A 53 -5.52 28.80 24.59
N LYS A 54 -4.74 27.76 24.89
CA LYS A 54 -3.51 27.86 25.70
C LYS A 54 -2.33 28.51 24.96
N GLU A 55 -2.27 28.45 23.63
CA GLU A 55 -1.20 29.12 22.85
C GLU A 55 -1.42 30.62 22.69
N ASP A 56 -2.68 31.06 22.58
CA ASP A 56 -3.01 32.46 22.33
C ASP A 56 -2.91 33.32 23.61
N GLU A 57 -3.16 32.75 24.80
CA GLU A 57 -2.85 33.42 26.09
C GLU A 57 -1.35 33.72 26.24
N LEU A 58 -0.49 32.79 25.82
CA LEU A 58 0.97 32.96 25.84
C LEU A 58 1.46 34.01 24.83
N LYS A 59 0.80 34.12 23.66
CA LYS A 59 1.12 35.15 22.65
C LYS A 59 0.60 36.54 23.04
N GLN A 60 -0.53 36.64 23.74
CA GLN A 60 -1.09 37.93 24.19
C GLN A 60 -0.27 38.61 25.28
N GLN A 61 0.47 37.88 26.12
CA GLN A 61 1.37 38.48 27.12
C GLN A 61 2.63 39.13 26.52
N GLN A 62 3.02 38.79 25.28
CA GLN A 62 4.25 39.31 24.65
C GLN A 62 4.04 40.43 23.60
N LEU A 63 2.79 40.80 23.28
CA LEU A 63 2.48 41.72 22.17
C LEU A 63 1.66 42.96 22.61
N LYS A 64 1.93 43.52 23.79
CA LYS A 64 1.29 44.78 24.24
C LYS A 64 1.81 46.05 23.56
N ASN A 65 2.80 45.98 22.68
CA ASN A 65 3.28 47.14 21.92
C ASN A 65 3.51 46.77 20.46
N GLN A 66 2.80 47.49 19.59
CA GLN A 66 2.90 47.54 18.13
C GLN A 66 1.96 46.60 17.34
N ASN A 67 1.00 47.29 16.72
CA ASN A 67 0.22 46.90 15.55
C ASN A 67 -1.09 46.12 15.78
N GLN A 68 -2.11 46.91 16.10
CA GLN A 68 -3.55 46.75 15.80
C GLN A 68 -3.89 46.48 14.30
N LYS A 69 -2.99 45.89 13.51
CA LYS A 69 -3.18 45.64 12.06
C LYS A 69 -3.36 44.17 11.68
N ARG A 70 -3.58 43.29 12.67
CA ARG A 70 -4.10 41.93 12.47
C ARG A 70 -5.33 41.67 13.34
N LYS A 71 -6.27 42.62 13.37
CA LYS A 71 -7.64 42.21 13.67
C LYS A 71 -8.10 41.40 12.46
N ASP A 72 -8.53 40.17 12.72
CA ASP A 72 -9.31 39.38 11.78
C ASP A 72 -10.31 40.30 11.10
N HIS A 73 -10.39 40.22 9.77
CA HIS A 73 -11.38 40.95 8.99
C HIS A 73 -12.73 40.72 9.66
N TYR A 74 -13.31 41.80 10.18
CA TYR A 74 -14.68 41.82 10.65
C TYR A 74 -15.53 41.09 9.60
N HIS A 75 -16.24 40.03 9.99
CA HIS A 75 -17.34 39.52 9.19
C HIS A 75 -18.28 40.72 8.97
N ALA A 76 -18.29 41.24 7.74
CA ALA A 76 -18.88 42.54 7.46
C ALA A 76 -20.41 42.53 7.62
N TYR A 77 -21.02 41.35 7.73
CA TYR A 77 -22.46 41.17 7.94
C TYR A 77 -22.71 39.96 8.84
N GLY A 78 -23.53 40.15 9.88
CA GLY A 78 -24.36 39.04 10.38
C GLY A 78 -23.77 38.08 11.40
N ALA A 79 -23.06 38.55 12.42
CA ALA A 79 -22.90 37.76 13.66
C ALA A 79 -24.26 37.65 14.38
N SER A 80 -25.18 36.87 13.82
CA SER A 80 -26.47 36.57 14.44
C SER A 80 -26.25 35.55 15.55
N ALA A 81 -26.61 35.93 16.78
CA ALA A 81 -26.49 35.09 17.98
C ALA A 81 -27.33 33.79 17.93
N ALA A 82 -28.13 33.58 16.88
CA ALA A 82 -29.04 32.45 16.73
C ALA A 82 -28.35 31.08 16.57
N LYS A 83 -27.01 31.01 16.46
CA LYS A 83 -26.24 29.76 16.38
C LYS A 83 -25.01 29.72 17.30
N LEU A 84 -25.05 30.38 18.45
CA LEU A 84 -24.05 30.12 19.50
C LEU A 84 -24.58 29.02 20.43
N PHE A 85 -23.90 27.87 20.41
CA PHE A 85 -23.92 26.97 21.56
C PHE A 85 -23.14 27.65 22.68
N GLY A 86 -23.84 28.20 23.66
CA GLY A 86 -23.22 28.64 24.90
C GLY A 86 -22.89 27.41 25.73
N ALA A 87 -21.62 27.05 25.82
CA ALA A 87 -21.17 26.21 26.92
C ALA A 87 -21.19 27.09 28.18
N GLU A 88 -22.09 26.78 29.12
CA GLU A 88 -21.94 27.28 30.49
C GLU A 88 -20.63 26.67 31.03
N GLU A 89 -19.66 27.54 31.33
CA GLU A 89 -18.39 27.33 32.04
C GLU A 89 -17.65 26.00 31.79
N GLU A 90 -16.47 26.07 31.16
CA GLU A 90 -15.54 24.95 31.03
C GLU A 90 -15.07 24.45 32.41
N GLU A 91 -15.80 23.49 33.00
CA GLU A 91 -15.39 22.82 34.23
C GLU A 91 -14.24 21.84 33.92
N GLU A 92 -12.98 22.31 33.94
CA GLU A 92 -11.76 21.48 34.01
C GLU A 92 -11.67 20.68 35.34
N GLU A 93 -12.72 20.67 36.17
CA GLU A 93 -12.75 20.11 37.52
C GLU A 93 -12.95 18.58 37.57
N PHE A 94 -13.28 17.94 36.45
CA PHE A 94 -13.49 16.49 36.41
C PHE A 94 -12.21 15.71 36.05
N SER A 95 -11.71 14.93 37.02
CA SER A 95 -10.67 13.92 36.76
C SER A 95 -11.29 12.54 36.47
N VAL A 96 -10.79 11.86 35.44
CA VAL A 96 -11.17 10.46 35.13
C VAL A 96 -10.56 9.53 36.18
N VAL A 97 -11.39 8.74 36.87
CA VAL A 97 -10.92 7.73 37.84
C VAL A 97 -10.53 6.46 37.10
N ASP A 98 -9.24 6.11 37.13
CA ASP A 98 -8.70 4.88 36.56
C ASP A 98 -8.88 3.71 37.56
N ASN A 99 -9.57 2.65 37.13
CA ASN A 99 -9.84 1.46 37.94
C ASN A 99 -8.90 0.28 37.62
N SER A 100 -7.76 0.55 36.98
CA SER A 100 -6.73 -0.45 36.73
C SER A 100 -5.75 -0.55 37.91
N ASN A 101 -5.65 -1.73 38.52
CA ASN A 101 -4.69 -2.02 39.58
C ASN A 101 -3.24 -1.78 39.08
N ALA A 102 -2.63 -0.69 39.56
CA ALA A 102 -1.33 -0.22 39.11
C ALA A 102 -0.16 -1.09 39.62
N ILE A 103 0.70 -1.52 38.69
CA ILE A 103 2.07 -2.00 38.94
C ILE A 103 2.99 -0.76 38.93
N PRO A 104 3.83 -0.51 39.96
CA PRO A 104 4.63 0.70 40.01
C PRO A 104 5.77 0.66 38.98
N ALA A 105 5.66 1.47 37.93
CA ALA A 105 6.71 1.68 36.95
C ALA A 105 7.70 2.75 37.46
N ASN A 106 8.97 2.33 37.58
CA ASN A 106 10.13 3.15 37.88
C ASN A 106 10.21 4.40 36.97
N GLN A 107 10.20 5.58 37.60
CA GLN A 107 10.50 6.85 36.94
C GLN A 107 11.98 6.90 36.55
N GLN A 108 12.26 6.78 35.25
CA GLN A 108 13.58 7.09 34.69
C GLN A 108 13.68 8.61 34.45
N THR A 109 14.17 9.31 35.46
CA THR A 109 14.64 10.70 35.38
C THR A 109 15.79 10.83 34.38
N VAL A 110 15.56 11.54 33.28
CA VAL A 110 16.60 11.93 32.31
C VAL A 110 17.47 13.04 32.92
N LEU A 111 18.62 12.67 33.46
CA LEU A 111 19.63 13.61 33.94
C LEU A 111 20.51 14.13 32.77
N ARG A 112 20.30 15.40 32.43
CA ARG A 112 21.21 16.21 31.61
C ARG A 112 22.58 16.33 32.30
N GLY A 113 23.62 15.78 31.69
CA GLY A 113 25.01 15.93 32.13
C GLY A 113 25.51 17.37 31.97
N ARG A 114 25.73 18.05 33.09
CA ARG A 114 26.47 19.32 33.17
C ARG A 114 27.51 19.18 34.29
N ASN A 115 28.78 19.26 33.90
CA ASN A 115 29.97 19.25 34.76
C ASN A 115 29.81 20.12 36.02
N ARG A 116 30.18 19.58 37.19
CA ARG A 116 30.82 20.31 38.31
C ARG A 116 31.43 19.35 39.36
N VAL A 117 32.76 19.25 39.30
CA VAL A 117 33.78 19.26 40.38
C VAL A 117 33.37 18.91 41.82
N ALA A 118 33.97 17.85 42.37
CA ALA A 118 34.57 17.77 43.72
C ALA A 118 35.36 16.44 43.85
N ASN A 119 36.69 16.45 43.70
CA ASN A 119 37.70 16.46 44.77
C ASN A 119 37.78 15.16 45.61
N GLN A 120 38.71 14.27 45.27
CA GLN A 120 39.60 13.58 46.23
C GLN A 120 40.77 12.90 45.51
N LYS A 121 41.99 13.31 45.87
CA LYS A 121 43.29 12.64 45.61
C LYS A 121 43.64 11.82 46.87
N PRO A 122 44.41 10.72 46.78
CA PRO A 122 45.87 10.75 46.56
C PRO A 122 46.36 9.64 45.60
N GLY A 123 47.52 9.66 44.95
CA GLY A 123 48.73 10.46 45.02
C GLY A 123 49.61 10.17 43.78
N GLY A 124 50.68 10.95 43.61
CA GLY A 124 51.62 10.84 42.49
C GLY A 124 52.18 12.21 42.08
N LYS A 125 53.49 12.41 42.29
CA LYS A 125 54.27 13.66 42.33
C LYS A 125 54.68 14.21 40.92
N PRO A 126 55.36 15.37 40.80
CA PRO A 126 54.94 16.46 39.91
C PRO A 126 55.91 16.80 38.76
N GLY A 127 55.44 17.60 37.80
CA GLY A 127 56.27 18.33 36.85
C GLY A 127 55.63 19.66 36.46
N ASN A 128 56.19 20.74 37.01
CA ASN A 128 55.94 22.14 36.61
C ASN A 128 56.27 22.34 35.12
N VAL A 129 55.56 23.25 34.44
CA VAL A 129 56.08 24.54 33.95
C VAL A 129 54.93 25.34 33.34
N ALA A 130 54.76 26.55 33.87
CA ALA A 130 53.87 27.59 33.39
C ALA A 130 54.42 28.27 32.12
N ARG A 131 53.53 28.78 31.25
CA ARG A 131 53.76 30.11 30.66
C ARG A 131 52.47 30.79 30.17
N ASN A 132 52.17 31.90 30.83
CA ASN A 132 51.39 33.04 30.35
C ASN A 132 51.89 33.53 28.99
N GLN A 133 51.00 34.03 28.11
CA GLN A 133 50.84 35.47 27.79
C GLN A 133 49.80 35.75 26.66
N PRO A 134 49.38 37.00 26.38
CA PRO A 134 48.00 37.43 26.59
C PRO A 134 47.28 38.01 25.36
N SER A 135 46.02 38.36 25.58
CA SER A 135 45.07 39.03 24.70
C SER A 135 45.56 40.35 24.08
N ARG A 136 45.07 40.63 22.86
CA ARG A 136 44.98 41.98 22.29
C ARG A 136 43.61 42.15 21.62
N PRO A 137 42.86 43.25 21.88
CA PRO A 137 41.52 43.46 21.34
C PRO A 137 41.54 44.40 20.13
N GLN A 138 40.68 44.17 19.13
CA GLN A 138 40.32 45.24 18.19
C GLN A 138 38.90 45.06 17.63
N GLN A 139 38.21 46.21 17.62
CA GLN A 139 36.98 46.63 16.92
C GLN A 139 36.70 45.84 15.63
N GLY A 140 35.48 45.55 15.21
CA GLY A 140 34.20 46.21 15.45
C GLY A 140 33.51 46.35 14.09
N HIS A 141 32.57 45.46 13.75
CA HIS A 141 31.59 45.66 12.67
C HIS A 141 30.27 44.95 13.02
N PRO A 142 29.12 45.56 12.71
CA PRO A 142 27.82 45.08 13.17
C PRO A 142 27.26 43.95 12.31
N ASN A 143 26.85 42.89 13.00
CA ASN A 143 25.91 41.83 12.66
C ASN A 143 25.19 41.94 11.28
N ALA A 144 25.62 41.10 10.35
CA ALA A 144 24.79 40.59 9.26
C ALA A 144 24.81 39.05 9.28
N ASN A 145 24.39 38.46 10.41
CA ASN A 145 24.13 37.02 10.51
C ASN A 145 22.63 36.74 10.31
N VAL A 146 22.15 36.93 9.07
CA VAL A 146 20.90 36.29 8.63
C VAL A 146 21.27 34.86 8.25
N ASN A 147 21.22 33.99 9.26
CA ASN A 147 21.45 32.57 9.12
C ASN A 147 20.31 31.97 8.25
N PRO A 148 20.55 31.51 7.01
CA PRO A 148 19.47 31.03 6.11
C PRO A 148 18.85 29.71 6.59
N ASN A 149 19.45 29.07 7.59
CA ASN A 149 19.14 27.69 7.99
C ASN A 149 17.92 27.51 8.90
N TYR A 150 17.22 28.58 9.30
CA TYR A 150 16.06 28.46 10.19
C TYR A 150 14.69 28.42 9.49
N ARG A 151 14.60 28.64 8.18
CA ARG A 151 13.33 28.52 7.44
C ARG A 151 13.02 27.11 6.91
N ASN A 152 13.96 26.17 6.98
CA ASN A 152 13.80 24.81 6.42
C ASN A 152 13.53 23.70 7.46
N PHE A 153 13.28 24.03 8.72
CA PHE A 153 12.88 23.04 9.73
C PHE A 153 11.36 22.85 9.85
N ASN A 154 10.55 23.89 9.57
CA ASN A 154 9.10 23.79 9.67
C ASN A 154 8.42 23.11 8.47
N ASN A 155 9.14 22.82 7.39
CA ASN A 155 8.63 22.05 6.24
C ASN A 155 9.00 20.56 6.28
N ARG A 156 9.77 20.09 7.27
CA ARG A 156 10.06 18.65 7.43
C ARG A 156 9.00 17.88 8.21
N PHE A 157 8.09 18.60 8.88
CA PHE A 157 7.05 18.04 9.73
C PHE A 157 5.64 18.24 9.19
N LYS A 158 5.48 18.81 7.99
CA LYS A 158 4.26 18.59 7.21
C LYS A 158 4.33 17.19 6.64
N LYS A 159 3.96 16.21 7.46
CA LYS A 159 3.37 14.98 6.96
C LYS A 159 2.15 15.44 6.17
N ASP A 160 2.28 15.53 4.85
CA ASP A 160 1.12 15.30 4.03
C ASP A 160 0.75 13.85 4.37
N ASP A 161 -0.27 13.64 5.19
CA ASP A 161 -0.86 12.31 5.32
C ASP A 161 -1.36 11.97 3.92
N LYS A 162 -0.57 11.14 3.23
CA LYS A 162 -0.74 10.80 1.82
C LYS A 162 -1.98 9.94 1.70
N VAL A 163 -3.15 10.57 1.60
CA VAL A 163 -4.42 9.88 1.36
C VAL A 163 -4.32 9.19 0.01
N ARG A 164 -4.29 7.85 0.03
CA ARG A 164 -4.32 7.02 -1.17
C ARG A 164 -5.75 6.72 -1.56
N GLU A 165 -5.98 6.60 -2.86
CA GLU A 165 -7.27 6.18 -3.38
C GLU A 165 -7.46 4.65 -3.22
N PRO A 166 -8.69 4.20 -2.95
CA PRO A 166 -9.01 2.79 -2.92
C PRO A 166 -8.96 2.20 -4.34
N SER A 167 -8.57 0.93 -4.44
CA SER A 167 -8.50 0.20 -5.72
C SER A 167 -9.87 0.05 -6.38
N LEU A 168 -10.93 0.06 -5.58
CA LEU A 168 -12.32 -0.05 -6.00
C LEU A 168 -13.17 0.96 -5.21
N LYS A 169 -14.04 1.68 -5.92
CA LYS A 169 -15.03 2.55 -5.28
C LYS A 169 -16.14 1.70 -4.66
N VAL A 170 -16.26 1.76 -3.33
CA VAL A 170 -17.28 1.01 -2.60
C VAL A 170 -18.67 1.54 -2.98
N ASN A 171 -19.55 0.64 -3.41
CA ASN A 171 -20.93 0.99 -3.71
C ASN A 171 -21.72 1.10 -2.41
N PRO A 172 -22.51 2.17 -2.18
CA PRO A 172 -23.35 2.30 -0.98
C PRO A 172 -24.36 1.17 -0.77
N LYS A 173 -24.71 0.40 -1.81
CA LYS A 173 -25.60 -0.75 -1.72
C LYS A 173 -24.94 -2.01 -1.16
N TRP A 174 -23.60 -2.07 -1.13
CA TRP A 174 -22.90 -3.25 -0.64
C TRP A 174 -22.99 -3.36 0.88
N HIS A 175 -23.25 -4.57 1.35
CA HIS A 175 -23.34 -4.84 2.78
C HIS A 175 -21.96 -5.19 3.33
N SER A 176 -21.45 -4.43 4.30
CA SER A 176 -20.20 -4.75 5.00
C SER A 176 -20.44 -5.91 5.95
N VAL A 177 -19.78 -7.05 5.70
CA VAL A 177 -19.96 -8.30 6.43
C VAL A 177 -18.97 -8.41 7.58
N SER A 178 -17.70 -8.09 7.30
CA SER A 178 -16.62 -8.22 8.28
C SER A 178 -15.49 -7.26 7.99
N GLU A 179 -14.98 -6.62 9.04
CA GLU A 179 -13.77 -5.81 9.02
C GLU A 179 -12.68 -6.49 9.86
N ILE A 180 -11.56 -6.80 9.22
CA ILE A 180 -10.48 -7.57 9.82
C ILE A 180 -9.20 -6.75 9.79
N GLU A 181 -8.77 -6.31 10.98
CA GLU A 181 -7.49 -5.64 11.17
C GLU A 181 -6.31 -6.61 10.98
N PHE A 182 -5.19 -6.11 10.49
CA PHE A 182 -4.00 -6.91 10.22
C PHE A 182 -3.42 -7.59 11.48
N ASN A 183 -3.60 -6.97 12.66
CA ASN A 183 -3.19 -7.55 13.93
C ASN A 183 -3.91 -8.87 14.24
N LYS A 184 -5.14 -9.06 13.74
CA LYS A 184 -5.89 -10.31 13.86
C LYS A 184 -5.35 -11.34 12.86
N LEU A 185 -5.13 -10.93 11.61
CA LEU A 185 -4.58 -11.79 10.55
C LEU A 185 -3.20 -12.36 10.93
N ALA A 186 -2.33 -11.55 11.53
CA ALA A 186 -0.97 -11.94 11.91
C ALA A 186 -0.90 -13.04 12.99
N LYS A 187 -2.00 -13.26 13.73
CA LYS A 187 -2.06 -14.27 14.81
C LYS A 187 -2.60 -15.62 14.34
N LEU A 188 -3.15 -15.69 13.13
CA LEU A 188 -3.72 -16.92 12.60
C LEU A 188 -2.61 -17.91 12.23
N ASN A 189 -2.86 -19.20 12.41
CA ASN A 189 -1.96 -20.25 11.94
C ASN A 189 -2.75 -21.52 11.65
N LEU A 190 -2.41 -22.20 10.56
CA LEU A 190 -3.07 -23.42 10.10
C LEU A 190 -2.03 -24.26 9.36
N GLU A 191 -1.80 -25.48 9.82
CA GLU A 191 -0.90 -26.40 9.13
C GLU A 191 -1.64 -27.07 7.97
N VAL A 192 -1.06 -26.98 6.78
CA VAL A 192 -1.57 -27.58 5.55
C VAL A 192 -0.42 -28.37 4.93
N GLY A 193 -0.72 -29.62 4.53
CA GLY A 193 0.26 -30.50 3.90
C GLY A 193 0.74 -30.00 2.53
N GLU A 194 1.73 -30.69 1.96
CA GLU A 194 2.19 -30.38 0.61
C GLU A 194 1.09 -30.63 -0.43
N GLY A 195 1.06 -29.77 -1.45
CA GLY A 195 0.08 -29.87 -2.53
C GLY A 195 0.37 -31.04 -3.45
N THR A 196 -0.68 -31.74 -3.90
CA THR A 196 -0.57 -32.82 -4.88
C THR A 196 -0.78 -32.27 -6.29
N ASP A 197 0.14 -32.59 -7.20
CA ASP A 197 0.05 -32.20 -8.61
C ASP A 197 -1.04 -33.03 -9.30
N LEU A 198 -2.01 -32.35 -9.95
CA LEU A 198 -3.10 -33.02 -10.67
C LEU A 198 -2.82 -33.11 -12.17
N GLU A 199 -2.61 -31.96 -12.80
CA GLU A 199 -2.32 -31.84 -14.23
C GLU A 199 -1.27 -30.73 -14.42
N SER A 200 -0.44 -30.86 -15.46
CA SER A 200 0.59 -29.88 -15.81
C SER A 200 0.55 -29.50 -17.29
N TYR A 201 0.68 -28.20 -17.57
CA TYR A 201 0.47 -27.62 -18.88
C TYR A 201 1.59 -26.67 -19.32
N GLY A 202 1.73 -26.49 -20.63
CA GLY A 202 2.67 -25.59 -21.27
C GLY A 202 4.08 -26.15 -21.40
N SER A 203 5.03 -25.26 -21.60
CA SER A 203 6.46 -25.57 -21.67
C SER A 203 7.27 -24.43 -21.06
N VAL A 204 8.47 -24.72 -20.60
CA VAL A 204 9.40 -23.72 -20.05
C VAL A 204 10.74 -23.78 -20.75
N HIS A 205 11.38 -22.62 -20.85
CA HIS A 205 12.71 -22.54 -21.42
C HIS A 205 13.81 -22.78 -20.38
N GLY A 206 15.02 -23.11 -20.85
CA GLY A 206 16.18 -23.25 -19.98
C GLY A 206 16.66 -21.90 -19.45
N TYR A 207 17.07 -21.88 -18.18
CA TYR A 207 17.61 -20.67 -17.55
C TYR A 207 19.10 -20.46 -17.84
N VAL A 208 19.48 -19.22 -18.15
CA VAL A 208 20.87 -18.80 -18.42
C VAL A 208 21.44 -18.01 -17.25
N LYS A 209 22.58 -18.46 -16.72
CA LYS A 209 23.28 -17.84 -15.57
C LYS A 209 24.03 -16.54 -15.86
N LYS A 210 23.86 -15.92 -17.04
CA LYS A 210 24.69 -14.79 -17.48
C LYS A 210 24.66 -13.60 -16.50
N PHE A 211 23.52 -13.34 -15.87
CA PHE A 211 23.34 -12.24 -14.92
C PHE A 211 23.88 -12.54 -13.50
N GLU A 212 24.18 -13.79 -13.17
CA GLU A 212 24.80 -14.18 -11.89
C GLU A 212 26.30 -13.82 -11.83
N SER A 213 26.89 -13.49 -12.98
CA SER A 213 28.27 -13.02 -13.07
C SER A 213 28.47 -11.56 -12.65
N PHE A 214 27.38 -10.83 -12.35
CA PHE A 214 27.38 -9.39 -12.01
C PHE A 214 28.05 -8.48 -13.06
N LYS A 215 28.14 -8.96 -14.31
CA LYS A 215 28.53 -8.14 -15.45
C LYS A 215 27.31 -7.35 -15.92
N GLN A 216 27.43 -6.03 -15.91
CA GLN A 216 26.35 -5.14 -16.35
C GLN A 216 26.03 -5.39 -17.83
N GLN A 217 24.75 -5.51 -18.14
CA GLN A 217 24.26 -5.69 -19.51
C GLN A 217 22.98 -4.88 -19.72
N ALA A 218 22.84 -4.28 -20.90
CA ALA A 218 21.60 -3.61 -21.28
C ALA A 218 20.45 -4.63 -21.34
N LEU A 219 19.30 -4.29 -20.76
CA LEU A 219 18.09 -5.11 -20.87
C LEU A 219 17.53 -4.95 -22.28
N SER A 220 17.48 -6.04 -23.06
CA SER A 220 16.87 -6.00 -24.38
C SER A 220 15.34 -6.06 -24.27
N VAL A 221 14.65 -5.27 -25.10
CA VAL A 221 13.19 -5.32 -25.17
C VAL A 221 12.80 -6.47 -26.08
N VAL A 222 12.04 -7.42 -25.53
CA VAL A 222 11.55 -8.60 -26.25
C VAL A 222 10.04 -8.47 -26.37
N ASP A 223 9.55 -8.43 -27.61
CA ASP A 223 8.13 -8.33 -27.89
C ASP A 223 7.48 -9.72 -27.75
N LYS A 224 7.19 -10.08 -26.51
CA LYS A 224 6.46 -11.31 -26.16
C LYS A 224 5.33 -11.03 -25.18
N VAL A 225 4.24 -11.77 -25.35
CA VAL A 225 3.03 -11.66 -24.55
C VAL A 225 3.05 -12.70 -23.43
N ILE A 226 2.59 -12.32 -22.23
CA ILE A 226 2.31 -13.24 -21.13
C ILE A 226 0.82 -13.22 -20.90
N LEU A 227 0.19 -14.39 -20.96
CA LEU A 227 -1.23 -14.57 -20.65
C LEU A 227 -1.37 -14.88 -19.16
N ASN A 228 -2.27 -14.17 -18.47
CA ASN A 228 -2.55 -14.39 -17.05
C ASN A 228 -4.05 -14.24 -16.77
N PRO A 229 -4.91 -15.13 -17.31
CA PRO A 229 -6.35 -15.05 -17.12
C PRO A 229 -6.72 -15.23 -15.65
N THR A 230 -7.86 -14.69 -15.26
CA THR A 230 -8.43 -14.92 -13.92
C THR A 230 -8.90 -16.37 -13.78
N THR A 231 -9.24 -16.77 -12.55
CA THR A 231 -9.62 -18.14 -12.21
C THR A 231 -10.83 -18.64 -12.98
N SER A 232 -11.90 -17.85 -13.08
CA SER A 232 -13.14 -18.27 -13.75
C SER A 232 -13.02 -18.40 -15.27
N GLU A 233 -12.03 -17.75 -15.88
CA GLU A 233 -11.78 -17.76 -17.33
C GLU A 233 -10.82 -18.87 -17.76
N ASP A 234 -10.27 -19.61 -16.79
CA ASP A 234 -9.32 -20.67 -17.04
C ASP A 234 -10.04 -21.97 -17.48
N PRO A 235 -9.81 -22.47 -18.70
CA PRO A 235 -10.51 -23.65 -19.23
C PRO A 235 -10.16 -24.94 -18.49
N VAL A 236 -8.96 -25.05 -17.93
CA VAL A 236 -8.56 -26.23 -17.15
C VAL A 236 -9.24 -26.21 -15.79
N ILE A 237 -9.33 -25.04 -15.14
CA ILE A 237 -10.10 -24.89 -13.91
C ILE A 237 -11.58 -25.22 -14.15
N GLN A 238 -12.17 -24.75 -15.24
CA GLN A 238 -13.57 -25.07 -15.59
C GLN A 238 -13.79 -26.58 -15.73
N LYS A 239 -12.86 -27.31 -16.37
CA LYS A 239 -12.88 -28.77 -16.48
C LYS A 239 -12.76 -29.45 -15.10
N LEU A 240 -11.81 -29.01 -14.27
CA LEU A 240 -11.61 -29.57 -12.92
C LEU A 240 -12.81 -29.29 -12.00
N ALA A 241 -13.48 -28.16 -12.21
CA ALA A 241 -14.70 -27.77 -11.51
C ALA A 241 -15.91 -28.62 -11.95
N SER A 242 -16.08 -28.87 -13.25
CA SER A 242 -17.14 -29.77 -13.75
C SER A 242 -16.97 -31.19 -13.23
N ASP A 243 -15.73 -31.64 -13.10
CA ASP A 243 -15.36 -32.95 -12.53
C ASP A 243 -15.46 -32.97 -10.99
N LYS A 244 -15.84 -31.86 -10.36
CA LYS A 244 -15.98 -31.68 -8.90
C LYS A 244 -14.74 -32.13 -8.12
N LYS A 245 -13.54 -31.83 -8.64
CA LYS A 245 -12.27 -32.22 -8.02
C LYS A 245 -11.95 -31.43 -6.75
N ALA A 246 -12.54 -30.26 -6.57
CA ALA A 246 -12.41 -29.41 -5.39
C ALA A 246 -13.63 -28.49 -5.22
N SER A 247 -13.75 -27.89 -4.04
CA SER A 247 -14.79 -26.89 -3.76
C SER A 247 -14.33 -25.45 -3.98
N VAL A 248 -13.03 -25.20 -3.99
CA VAL A 248 -12.45 -23.87 -4.12
C VAL A 248 -11.40 -23.86 -5.24
N PHE A 249 -11.47 -22.87 -6.11
CA PHE A 249 -10.50 -22.65 -7.19
C PHE A 249 -9.91 -21.24 -7.10
N VAL A 250 -8.59 -21.15 -7.30
CA VAL A 250 -7.85 -19.89 -7.22
C VAL A 250 -6.56 -19.96 -8.04
N THR A 251 -6.02 -18.82 -8.45
CA THR A 251 -4.67 -18.71 -9.02
C THR A 251 -3.65 -18.33 -7.95
N ASP A 252 -2.38 -18.68 -8.14
CA ASP A 252 -1.30 -18.32 -7.22
C ASP A 252 -1.15 -16.80 -7.02
N SER A 253 -1.46 -15.98 -8.03
CA SER A 253 -1.46 -14.51 -7.96
C SER A 253 -2.45 -13.97 -6.96
N ILE A 254 -3.65 -14.53 -6.94
CA ILE A 254 -4.73 -14.15 -6.03
C ILE A 254 -4.48 -14.74 -4.65
N LEU A 255 -4.10 -16.02 -4.57
CA LEU A 255 -3.85 -16.69 -3.30
C LEU A 255 -2.67 -16.06 -2.55
N SER A 256 -1.57 -15.74 -3.23
CA SER A 256 -0.42 -15.05 -2.63
C SER A 256 -0.77 -13.65 -2.12
N GLN A 257 -1.69 -12.93 -2.79
CA GLN A 257 -2.18 -11.64 -2.31
C GLN A 257 -2.94 -11.78 -0.99
N LEU A 258 -3.83 -12.77 -0.87
CA LEU A 258 -4.57 -13.06 0.36
C LEU A 258 -3.64 -13.50 1.49
N MET A 259 -2.73 -14.44 1.21
CA MET A 259 -1.77 -14.94 2.20
C MET A 259 -0.81 -13.85 2.71
N CYS A 260 -0.49 -12.87 1.88
CA CYS A 260 0.39 -11.76 2.23
C CYS A 260 -0.36 -10.47 2.58
N ALA A 261 -1.69 -10.52 2.78
CA ALA A 261 -2.54 -9.35 2.95
C ALA A 261 -2.02 -8.35 4.01
N ALA A 262 -1.55 -8.85 5.15
CA ALA A 262 -1.03 -8.02 6.25
C ALA A 262 0.27 -7.26 5.93
N ARG A 263 0.95 -7.59 4.82
CA ARG A 263 2.15 -6.89 4.33
C ARG A 263 1.84 -5.80 3.31
N SER A 264 0.63 -5.82 2.73
CA SER A 264 0.22 -4.86 1.72
C SER A 264 -0.04 -3.47 2.34
N SER A 265 0.50 -2.44 1.70
CA SER A 265 0.25 -1.04 1.99
C SER A 265 -0.61 -0.37 0.93
N TYR A 266 -0.63 -0.85 -0.31
CA TYR A 266 -1.49 -0.32 -1.38
C TYR A 266 -2.83 -1.04 -1.40
N SER A 267 -3.89 -0.38 -1.85
CA SER A 267 -5.23 -0.99 -1.94
C SER A 267 -5.27 -2.05 -3.02
N TRP A 268 -6.02 -3.12 -2.76
CA TRP A 268 -6.31 -4.17 -3.74
C TRP A 268 -7.68 -4.78 -3.43
N ASP A 269 -8.29 -5.40 -4.44
CA ASP A 269 -9.59 -6.04 -4.33
C ASP A 269 -9.61 -7.40 -5.03
N ILE A 270 -10.36 -8.34 -4.46
CA ILE A 270 -10.56 -9.70 -4.98
C ILE A 270 -12.06 -10.01 -4.91
N LYS A 271 -12.61 -10.49 -6.03
CA LYS A 271 -13.99 -10.95 -6.11
C LYS A 271 -14.05 -12.43 -5.70
N VAL A 272 -15.02 -12.78 -4.87
CA VAL A 272 -15.30 -14.17 -4.50
C VAL A 272 -16.70 -14.51 -4.97
N THR A 273 -16.85 -15.54 -5.81
CA THR A 273 -18.15 -15.94 -6.36
C THR A 273 -18.39 -17.40 -6.07
N LYS A 274 -19.56 -17.74 -5.53
CA LYS A 274 -20.02 -19.13 -5.44
C LYS A 274 -21.10 -19.40 -6.47
N ARG A 275 -20.92 -20.48 -7.23
CA ARG A 275 -21.88 -20.98 -8.23
C ARG A 275 -21.90 -22.50 -8.16
N ASP A 276 -23.08 -23.09 -8.06
CA ASP A 276 -23.27 -24.55 -8.03
C ASP A 276 -22.45 -25.26 -6.94
N GLY A 277 -22.25 -24.59 -5.79
CA GLY A 277 -21.46 -25.10 -4.67
C GLY A 277 -19.94 -24.99 -4.83
N ILE A 278 -19.46 -24.37 -5.92
CA ILE A 278 -18.04 -24.14 -6.21
C ILE A 278 -17.70 -22.67 -6.00
N ILE A 279 -16.59 -22.40 -5.32
CA ILE A 279 -16.12 -21.05 -5.00
C ILE A 279 -14.94 -20.69 -5.90
N TYR A 280 -15.04 -19.54 -6.56
CA TYR A 280 -13.98 -18.96 -7.39
C TYR A 280 -13.51 -17.65 -6.78
N PHE A 281 -12.19 -17.48 -6.74
CA PHE A 281 -11.56 -16.20 -6.42
C PHE A 281 -11.05 -15.56 -7.70
N ASP A 282 -11.56 -14.38 -8.05
CA ASP A 282 -11.24 -13.68 -9.28
C ASP A 282 -10.62 -12.30 -9.02
N LYS A 283 -9.76 -11.90 -9.95
CA LYS A 283 -9.17 -10.56 -10.02
C LYS A 283 -9.77 -9.80 -11.19
N ARG A 284 -9.67 -8.47 -11.16
CA ARG A 284 -10.05 -7.64 -12.30
C ARG A 284 -8.97 -7.68 -13.36
N GLU A 285 -9.35 -7.36 -14.60
CA GLU A 285 -8.37 -7.15 -15.66
C GLU A 285 -7.41 -6.01 -15.31
N ASN A 286 -6.17 -6.11 -15.79
CA ASN A 286 -5.11 -5.11 -15.63
C ASN A 286 -4.66 -4.80 -14.19
N THR A 287 -4.99 -5.64 -13.21
CA THR A 287 -4.52 -5.49 -11.81
C THR A 287 -3.25 -6.27 -11.49
N ASP A 288 -2.68 -7.03 -12.43
CA ASP A 288 -1.44 -7.82 -12.24
C ASP A 288 -0.15 -6.99 -12.31
N ARG A 289 -0.21 -5.72 -11.91
CA ARG A 289 0.95 -4.84 -11.96
C ARG A 289 1.80 -5.03 -10.69
N LEU A 290 3.10 -4.81 -10.82
CA LEU A 290 4.04 -4.91 -9.71
C LEU A 290 4.19 -3.57 -9.00
N GLU A 291 4.08 -3.54 -7.69
CA GLU A 291 4.28 -2.32 -6.91
C GLU A 291 5.78 -2.00 -6.77
N VAL A 292 6.12 -0.73 -6.57
CA VAL A 292 7.51 -0.26 -6.39
C VAL A 292 7.61 0.53 -5.10
N ASP A 293 8.52 0.12 -4.23
CA ASP A 293 8.80 0.76 -2.94
C ASP A 293 7.55 0.98 -2.07
N GLU A 294 6.58 0.08 -2.19
CA GLU A 294 5.28 0.11 -1.50
C GLU A 294 5.43 0.28 0.03
N ASN A 295 6.38 -0.44 0.62
CA ASN A 295 6.62 -0.48 2.06
C ASN A 295 7.71 0.52 2.51
N SER A 296 8.18 1.39 1.61
CA SER A 296 9.13 2.44 1.95
C SER A 296 8.47 3.52 2.81
N TYR A 297 9.24 4.13 3.71
CA TYR A 297 8.80 5.31 4.46
C TYR A 297 8.34 6.45 3.54
N ASN A 298 9.03 6.60 2.40
CA ASN A 298 8.68 7.56 1.35
C ASN A 298 8.19 6.81 0.10
N ALA A 299 7.12 6.03 0.25
CA ALA A 299 6.50 5.33 -0.87
C ALA A 299 6.07 6.31 -2.00
N PRO A 300 6.22 5.91 -3.28
CA PRO A 300 5.73 6.68 -4.42
C PRO A 300 4.24 7.01 -4.31
N ILE A 301 3.86 8.19 -4.79
CA ILE A 301 2.49 8.71 -4.73
C ILE A 301 1.90 8.69 -6.14
N ASP A 302 0.58 8.58 -6.23
CA ASP A 302 -0.15 8.84 -7.46
C ASP A 302 -0.13 10.36 -7.74
N LEU A 303 0.91 10.77 -8.46
CA LEU A 303 1.08 12.08 -9.07
C LEU A 303 0.48 12.07 -10.48
N PRO A 304 0.19 13.23 -11.10
CA PRO A 304 -0.30 13.28 -12.47
C PRO A 304 0.57 12.48 -13.43
N ASP A 305 -0.06 11.85 -14.42
CA ASP A 305 0.55 10.90 -15.37
C ASP A 305 1.81 11.40 -16.08
N SER A 306 2.03 12.72 -16.11
CA SER A 306 3.26 13.34 -16.61
C SER A 306 4.52 12.99 -15.82
N ASP A 307 4.40 12.58 -14.55
CA ASP A 307 5.55 12.19 -13.74
C ASP A 307 5.90 10.71 -13.97
N VAL A 308 7.07 10.46 -14.55
CA VAL A 308 7.62 9.11 -14.76
C VAL A 308 7.89 8.35 -13.45
N ASN A 309 7.84 9.02 -12.31
CA ASN A 309 8.02 8.44 -10.98
C ASN A 309 6.71 8.40 -10.17
N SER A 310 5.55 8.62 -10.79
CA SER A 310 4.27 8.33 -10.15
C SER A 310 4.15 6.83 -9.82
N ALA A 311 3.43 6.47 -8.76
CA ALA A 311 3.29 5.06 -8.35
C ALA A 311 2.72 4.19 -9.48
N SER A 312 1.73 4.72 -10.21
CA SER A 312 1.12 4.08 -11.38
C SER A 312 2.13 3.85 -12.53
N ASN A 313 2.93 4.86 -12.89
CA ASN A 313 3.93 4.73 -13.96
C ASN A 313 5.09 3.82 -13.58
N LEU A 314 5.56 3.90 -12.33
CA LEU A 314 6.58 2.99 -11.80
C LEU A 314 6.09 1.54 -11.79
N SER A 315 4.81 1.31 -11.53
CA SER A 315 4.21 -0.02 -11.55
C SER A 315 4.14 -0.61 -12.95
N LEU A 316 3.79 0.20 -13.96
CA LEU A 316 3.86 -0.18 -15.37
C LEU A 316 5.30 -0.52 -15.78
N GLU A 317 6.25 0.34 -15.44
CA GLU A 317 7.67 0.13 -15.73
C GLU A 317 8.21 -1.13 -15.05
N ALA A 318 7.90 -1.37 -13.77
CA ALA A 318 8.35 -2.56 -13.04
C ALA A 318 7.82 -3.84 -13.67
N THR A 319 6.57 -3.84 -14.13
CA THR A 319 5.94 -4.97 -14.81
C THR A 319 6.61 -5.23 -16.17
N PHE A 320 6.87 -4.16 -16.93
CA PHE A 320 7.65 -4.22 -18.17
C PHE A 320 9.06 -4.79 -17.95
N ILE A 321 9.77 -4.29 -16.94
CA ILE A 321 11.12 -4.77 -16.57
C ILE A 321 11.08 -6.24 -16.20
N ASN A 322 10.11 -6.68 -15.39
CA ASN A 322 10.02 -8.06 -14.94
C ASN A 322 9.82 -9.03 -16.10
N ASN A 323 8.92 -8.72 -17.02
CA ASN A 323 8.65 -9.54 -18.20
C ASN A 323 9.85 -9.62 -19.14
N ASN A 324 10.52 -8.48 -19.38
CA ASN A 324 11.72 -8.45 -20.21
C ASN A 324 12.89 -9.16 -19.52
N PHE A 325 13.06 -9.01 -18.21
CA PHE A 325 14.12 -9.69 -17.48
C PHE A 325 13.94 -11.21 -17.53
N LEU A 326 12.69 -11.69 -17.37
CA LEU A 326 12.34 -13.09 -17.60
C LEU A 326 12.76 -13.52 -19.01
N ALA A 327 12.27 -12.86 -20.07
CA ALA A 327 12.60 -13.22 -21.45
C ALA A 327 14.12 -13.21 -21.74
N ASN A 328 14.85 -12.25 -21.18
CA ASN A 328 16.30 -12.14 -21.34
C ASN A 328 17.08 -13.21 -20.57
N SER A 329 16.46 -13.89 -19.61
CA SER A 329 17.10 -14.90 -18.76
C SER A 329 16.94 -16.34 -19.28
N LEU A 330 16.32 -16.50 -20.45
CA LEU A 330 16.02 -17.81 -21.05
C LEU A 330 16.95 -18.11 -22.25
N ASP A 331 17.20 -19.40 -22.50
CA ASP A 331 17.82 -19.90 -23.73
C ASP A 331 16.77 -20.51 -24.68
N SER A 332 17.23 -21.11 -25.78
CA SER A 332 16.38 -21.76 -26.78
C SER A 332 15.93 -23.17 -26.39
N SER A 333 16.39 -23.69 -25.25
CA SER A 333 15.97 -25.02 -24.82
C SER A 333 14.54 -25.02 -24.33
N VAL A 334 13.88 -26.17 -24.46
CA VAL A 334 12.48 -26.34 -24.07
C VAL A 334 12.39 -27.59 -23.20
N GLN A 335 11.69 -27.47 -22.09
CA GLN A 335 11.21 -28.57 -21.28
C GLN A 335 9.69 -28.53 -21.30
N GLU A 336 9.08 -29.58 -21.84
CA GLU A 336 7.63 -29.72 -21.93
C GLU A 336 7.06 -30.34 -20.65
N PHE A 337 5.84 -29.94 -20.30
CA PHE A 337 5.03 -30.58 -19.27
C PHE A 337 4.18 -31.70 -19.89
N GLU A 338 3.36 -32.36 -19.05
CA GLU A 338 2.49 -33.46 -19.49
C GLU A 338 1.59 -33.06 -20.68
N HIS A 339 1.02 -31.86 -20.62
CA HIS A 339 0.32 -31.24 -21.73
C HIS A 339 1.14 -30.07 -22.28
N PRO A 340 1.89 -30.23 -23.38
CA PRO A 340 2.85 -29.22 -23.86
C PRO A 340 2.19 -27.92 -24.33
N GLU A 341 0.89 -27.97 -24.69
CA GLU A 341 0.14 -26.82 -25.17
C GLU A 341 -0.17 -25.83 -24.04
N ASN A 342 -0.08 -24.53 -24.35
CA ASN A 342 -0.54 -23.50 -23.43
C ASN A 342 -2.08 -23.47 -23.43
N PRO A 343 -2.74 -23.63 -22.27
CA PRO A 343 -4.19 -23.78 -22.20
C PRO A 343 -4.95 -22.49 -22.53
N PHE A 344 -4.27 -21.35 -22.63
CA PHE A 344 -4.85 -20.04 -22.88
C PHE A 344 -4.53 -19.49 -24.28
N ALA A 345 -3.54 -20.08 -24.96
CA ALA A 345 -3.07 -19.55 -26.23
C ALA A 345 -4.00 -19.95 -27.37
N SER A 346 -4.46 -18.96 -28.15
CA SER A 346 -5.03 -19.21 -29.47
C SER A 346 -3.90 -19.44 -30.49
N LYS A 347 -4.23 -20.06 -31.64
CA LYS A 347 -3.24 -20.28 -32.73
C LYS A 347 -2.52 -19.00 -33.14
N ALA A 348 -3.19 -17.85 -33.11
CA ALA A 348 -2.62 -16.55 -33.46
C ALA A 348 -1.68 -15.96 -32.38
N THR A 349 -1.88 -16.32 -31.11
CA THR A 349 -1.09 -15.78 -29.97
C THR A 349 0.12 -16.66 -29.65
N SER A 350 0.15 -17.88 -30.18
CA SER A 350 1.19 -18.87 -29.85
C SER A 350 2.60 -18.44 -30.27
N GLU A 351 2.74 -17.74 -31.40
CA GLU A 351 4.06 -17.35 -31.94
C GLU A 351 4.76 -16.24 -31.14
N SER A 352 4.00 -15.32 -30.54
CA SER A 352 4.52 -14.22 -29.72
C SER A 352 4.49 -14.51 -28.23
N LEU A 353 4.14 -15.73 -27.82
CA LEU A 353 3.98 -16.07 -26.41
C LEU A 353 5.34 -16.22 -25.71
N LEU A 354 5.43 -15.71 -24.50
CA LEU A 354 6.46 -16.11 -23.55
C LEU A 354 5.95 -17.33 -22.78
N ASN A 355 6.43 -18.50 -23.18
CA ASN A 355 5.99 -19.76 -22.61
C ASN A 355 6.27 -19.84 -21.10
N LYS A 356 5.26 -20.34 -20.38
CA LYS A 356 5.29 -20.65 -18.95
C LYS A 356 4.74 -22.05 -18.74
N GLY A 357 5.16 -22.66 -17.64
CA GLY A 357 4.57 -23.88 -17.12
C GLY A 357 3.44 -23.56 -16.15
N TYR A 358 2.37 -24.35 -16.19
CA TYR A 358 1.26 -24.27 -15.25
C TYR A 358 1.07 -25.61 -14.57
N LYS A 359 1.01 -25.62 -13.24
CA LYS A 359 0.65 -26.80 -12.45
C LYS A 359 -0.61 -26.54 -11.66
N TYR A 360 -1.59 -27.43 -11.78
CA TYR A 360 -2.82 -27.40 -11.00
C TYR A 360 -2.62 -28.29 -9.78
N ARG A 361 -2.46 -27.67 -8.61
CA ARG A 361 -2.12 -28.39 -7.37
C ARG A 361 -3.30 -28.37 -6.41
N ARG A 362 -3.62 -29.52 -5.83
CA ARG A 362 -4.68 -29.65 -4.81
C ARG A 362 -4.06 -29.58 -3.41
N PHE A 363 -4.66 -28.77 -2.55
CA PHE A 363 -4.36 -28.70 -1.13
C PHE A 363 -5.64 -29.00 -0.34
N LEU A 364 -5.47 -29.68 0.80
CA LEU A 364 -6.56 -29.97 1.73
C LEU A 364 -6.47 -29.02 2.92
N LEU A 365 -7.46 -28.14 3.06
CA LEU A 365 -7.58 -27.29 4.24
C LEU A 365 -8.31 -28.07 5.34
N PRO A 366 -7.65 -28.34 6.49
CA PRO A 366 -8.26 -29.11 7.55
C PRO A 366 -9.42 -28.35 8.18
N SER A 367 -10.27 -29.09 8.89
CA SER A 367 -11.29 -28.50 9.74
C SER A 367 -10.65 -27.76 10.91
N VAL A 368 -11.18 -26.58 11.25
CA VAL A 368 -10.69 -25.72 12.34
C VAL A 368 -11.55 -25.89 13.61
N SER A 369 -12.77 -26.43 13.47
CA SER A 369 -13.72 -26.67 14.56
C SER A 369 -14.70 -27.79 14.21
N ASP A 370 -15.38 -28.36 15.21
CA ASP A 370 -16.36 -29.44 15.02
C ASP A 370 -17.49 -29.10 14.02
N ASN A 371 -17.76 -27.81 13.82
CA ASN A 371 -18.80 -27.30 12.91
C ASN A 371 -18.28 -26.94 11.51
N SER A 372 -16.96 -27.01 11.27
CA SER A 372 -16.36 -26.69 9.98
C SER A 372 -15.98 -27.96 9.22
N ARG A 373 -16.20 -27.97 7.90
CA ARG A 373 -15.78 -29.10 7.05
C ARG A 373 -14.37 -28.90 6.52
N GLU A 374 -13.72 -29.99 6.13
CA GLU A 374 -12.53 -29.92 5.30
C GLU A 374 -12.86 -29.32 3.92
N LEU A 375 -11.92 -28.55 3.38
CA LEU A 375 -12.09 -27.87 2.09
C LEU A 375 -10.94 -28.24 1.16
N ASP A 376 -11.28 -28.80 0.01
CA ASP A 376 -10.34 -28.94 -1.09
C ASP A 376 -10.23 -27.63 -1.85
N ILE A 377 -8.99 -27.17 -2.01
CA ILE A 377 -8.63 -26.01 -2.83
C ILE A 377 -7.67 -26.43 -3.94
N ILE A 378 -8.00 -26.08 -5.18
CA ILE A 378 -7.11 -26.23 -6.32
C ILE A 378 -6.53 -24.87 -6.67
N VAL A 379 -5.20 -24.85 -6.80
CA VAL A 379 -4.41 -23.67 -7.09
C VAL A 379 -3.71 -23.85 -8.44
N ARG A 380 -3.96 -22.94 -9.39
CA ARG A 380 -3.08 -22.82 -10.58
C ARG A 380 -1.80 -22.10 -10.18
N THR A 381 -0.68 -22.79 -10.32
CA THR A 381 0.66 -22.28 -10.01
C THR A 381 1.50 -22.14 -11.27
N GLU A 382 2.36 -21.12 -11.31
CA GLU A 382 3.19 -20.81 -12.48
C GLU A 382 4.66 -21.21 -12.28
N ILE A 383 5.30 -21.63 -13.37
CA ILE A 383 6.72 -21.93 -13.45
C ILE A 383 7.31 -21.14 -14.62
N ASP A 384 8.40 -20.42 -14.37
CA ASP A 384 8.99 -19.52 -15.37
C ASP A 384 10.08 -20.19 -16.22
N ALA A 385 10.90 -21.06 -15.61
CA ALA A 385 12.02 -21.70 -16.32
C ALA A 385 12.45 -23.04 -15.68
N TYR A 386 13.34 -23.73 -16.37
CA TYR A 386 13.99 -24.95 -15.90
C TYR A 386 15.52 -24.82 -15.90
N SER A 387 16.18 -25.32 -14.85
CA SER A 387 17.64 -25.42 -14.79
C SER A 387 18.09 -26.82 -15.18
N ARG A 388 18.73 -26.93 -16.35
CA ARG A 388 19.33 -28.18 -16.86
C ARG A 388 20.38 -28.77 -15.92
N GLU A 389 21.22 -27.91 -15.34
CA GLU A 389 22.29 -28.36 -14.44
C GLU A 389 21.76 -28.95 -13.13
N GLN A 390 20.68 -28.37 -12.60
CA GLN A 390 20.09 -28.80 -11.32
C GLN A 390 18.93 -29.78 -11.49
N ASN A 391 18.47 -29.97 -12.73
CA ASN A 391 17.24 -30.68 -13.07
C ASN A 391 16.03 -30.21 -12.24
N LYS A 392 15.90 -28.88 -12.08
CA LYS A 392 14.92 -28.26 -11.19
C LYS A 392 14.21 -27.09 -11.84
N TYR A 393 12.94 -26.89 -11.47
CA TYR A 393 12.15 -25.74 -11.88
C TYR A 393 12.51 -24.50 -11.06
N LEU A 394 12.36 -23.33 -11.67
CA LEU A 394 12.69 -22.07 -11.03
C LEU A 394 11.73 -20.95 -11.41
N SER A 395 11.69 -19.94 -10.54
CA SER A 395 10.95 -18.69 -10.75
C SER A 395 11.94 -17.56 -10.99
N ILE A 396 11.57 -16.60 -11.84
CA ILE A 396 12.43 -15.47 -12.24
C ILE A 396 11.67 -14.17 -12.05
N ASN A 397 12.17 -13.33 -11.15
CA ASN A 397 11.58 -12.03 -10.84
C ASN A 397 12.65 -10.93 -10.93
N ALA A 398 12.24 -9.67 -11.04
CA ALA A 398 13.13 -8.52 -11.12
C ALA A 398 12.71 -7.42 -10.15
N LEU A 399 13.68 -6.95 -9.36
CA LEU A 399 13.61 -5.68 -8.66
C LEU A 399 14.10 -4.56 -9.56
N ASN A 400 13.48 -3.39 -9.45
CA ASN A 400 13.80 -2.22 -10.27
C ASN A 400 14.22 -1.02 -9.41
N GLN A 401 15.24 -0.29 -9.87
CA GLN A 401 15.71 0.97 -9.29
C GLN A 401 15.50 2.11 -10.29
N TYR A 402 14.67 3.10 -9.90
CA TYR A 402 14.25 4.20 -10.79
C TYR A 402 14.99 5.52 -10.56
N ALA A 403 15.34 5.86 -9.32
CA ALA A 403 16.01 7.13 -8.99
C ALA A 403 17.18 6.96 -8.00
N PRO A 404 18.26 6.25 -8.37
CA PRO A 404 19.42 6.09 -7.49
C PRO A 404 20.14 7.41 -7.25
N SER A 405 20.59 7.62 -6.00
CA SER A 405 21.69 8.54 -5.73
C SER A 405 23.02 7.91 -6.19
N PRO A 406 24.06 8.70 -6.54
CA PRO A 406 25.34 8.16 -6.98
C PRO A 406 25.98 7.16 -5.99
N SER A 407 25.74 7.35 -4.69
CA SER A 407 26.23 6.49 -3.61
C SER A 407 25.42 5.20 -3.42
N ASN A 408 24.24 5.08 -4.04
CA ASN A 408 23.34 3.93 -3.94
C ASN A 408 23.00 3.31 -5.31
N ASP A 409 23.75 3.63 -6.35
CA ASP A 409 23.54 3.07 -7.68
C ASP A 409 23.95 1.58 -7.70
N TRP A 410 22.97 0.70 -7.95
CA TRP A 410 23.20 -0.74 -7.98
C TRP A 410 24.22 -1.15 -9.04
N LYS A 411 24.31 -0.41 -10.16
CA LYS A 411 25.28 -0.70 -11.23
C LYS A 411 26.69 -0.79 -10.64
N ASN A 412 27.04 0.11 -9.72
CA ASN A 412 28.39 0.19 -9.16
C ASN A 412 28.56 -0.61 -7.86
N ARG A 413 27.46 -0.84 -7.11
CA ARG A 413 27.53 -1.36 -5.74
C ARG A 413 27.05 -2.79 -5.55
N LEU A 414 26.28 -3.34 -6.48
CA LEU A 414 25.64 -4.65 -6.29
C LEU A 414 26.66 -5.76 -6.02
N SER A 415 27.76 -5.81 -6.76
CA SER A 415 28.79 -6.84 -6.61
C SER A 415 29.39 -6.88 -5.20
N GLY A 416 29.76 -5.71 -4.64
CA GLY A 416 30.40 -5.61 -3.32
C GLY A 416 29.44 -5.52 -2.13
N SER A 417 28.18 -5.14 -2.34
CA SER A 417 27.22 -4.87 -1.25
C SER A 417 25.88 -5.59 -1.41
N ARG A 418 25.84 -6.72 -2.15
CA ARG A 418 24.61 -7.49 -2.44
C ARG A 418 23.71 -7.76 -1.24
N GLY A 419 24.27 -8.17 -0.11
CA GLY A 419 23.48 -8.49 1.10
C GLY A 419 22.84 -7.25 1.72
N VAL A 420 23.56 -6.12 1.73
CA VAL A 420 23.05 -4.84 2.25
C VAL A 420 21.96 -4.30 1.33
N ILE A 421 22.20 -4.31 0.02
CA ILE A 421 21.23 -3.85 -0.99
C ILE A 421 19.96 -4.71 -0.90
N PHE A 422 20.09 -6.04 -0.88
CA PHE A 422 18.92 -6.90 -0.78
C PHE A 422 18.15 -6.72 0.53
N ALA A 423 18.83 -6.55 1.66
CA ALA A 423 18.18 -6.26 2.95
C ALA A 423 17.43 -4.91 2.94
N GLU A 424 17.94 -3.91 2.24
CA GLU A 424 17.24 -2.64 2.01
C GLU A 424 15.99 -2.84 1.15
N GLU A 425 16.09 -3.63 0.09
CA GLU A 425 14.97 -3.94 -0.80
C GLU A 425 13.87 -4.77 -0.14
N ILE A 426 14.22 -5.70 0.76
CA ILE A 426 13.22 -6.39 1.60
C ILE A 426 12.37 -5.39 2.39
N LYS A 427 12.97 -4.30 2.90
CA LYS A 427 12.23 -3.30 3.68
C LYS A 427 11.30 -2.47 2.80
N LYS A 428 11.73 -2.09 1.59
CA LYS A 428 10.94 -1.26 0.67
C LYS A 428 9.88 -2.03 -0.10
N ASN A 429 10.16 -3.30 -0.41
CA ASN A 429 9.36 -4.13 -1.32
C ASN A 429 8.92 -5.44 -0.62
N ASN A 430 8.66 -5.39 0.69
CA ASN A 430 8.35 -6.55 1.53
C ASN A 430 7.18 -7.37 0.97
N ASN A 431 6.06 -6.70 0.65
CA ASN A 431 4.87 -7.36 0.12
C ASN A 431 5.14 -8.06 -1.21
N LYS A 432 5.78 -7.36 -2.16
CA LYS A 432 6.15 -7.89 -3.47
C LYS A 432 7.04 -9.14 -3.37
N ILE A 433 8.11 -9.08 -2.55
CA ILE A 433 9.03 -10.21 -2.33
C ILE A 433 8.32 -11.36 -1.61
N ALA A 434 7.46 -11.07 -0.64
CA ALA A 434 6.67 -12.09 0.05
C ALA A 434 5.73 -12.81 -0.92
N ARG A 435 5.03 -12.08 -1.80
CA ARG A 435 4.16 -12.68 -2.82
C ARG A 435 4.92 -13.59 -3.77
N TRP A 436 6.07 -13.14 -4.29
CA TRP A 436 6.92 -13.99 -5.14
C TRP A 436 7.35 -15.26 -4.41
N THR A 437 7.79 -15.12 -3.15
CA THR A 437 8.21 -16.26 -2.33
C THR A 437 7.06 -17.24 -2.09
N THR A 438 5.86 -16.75 -1.76
CA THR A 438 4.66 -17.57 -1.58
C THR A 438 4.28 -18.31 -2.87
N LYS A 439 4.31 -17.64 -4.02
CA LYS A 439 4.06 -18.29 -5.33
C LYS A 439 5.04 -19.43 -5.57
N SER A 440 6.34 -19.19 -5.37
CA SER A 440 7.36 -20.23 -5.56
C SER A 440 7.16 -21.42 -4.61
N LEU A 441 6.79 -21.18 -3.35
CA LEU A 441 6.50 -22.25 -2.40
C LEU A 441 5.25 -23.05 -2.80
N LEU A 442 4.16 -22.37 -3.19
CA LEU A 442 2.94 -23.01 -3.66
C LEU A 442 3.19 -23.85 -4.91
N ALA A 443 4.04 -23.38 -5.83
CA ALA A 443 4.43 -24.10 -7.05
C ALA A 443 5.41 -25.26 -6.79
N GLY A 444 5.98 -25.38 -5.58
CA GLY A 444 7.00 -26.38 -5.27
C GLY A 444 8.33 -26.12 -5.97
N ILE A 445 8.66 -24.84 -6.16
CA ILE A 445 9.88 -24.40 -6.83
C ILE A 445 11.06 -24.42 -5.86
N ASP A 446 12.16 -25.01 -6.28
CA ASP A 446 13.39 -25.08 -5.48
C ASP A 446 14.22 -23.80 -5.51
N SER A 447 14.24 -23.10 -6.64
CA SER A 447 15.13 -21.96 -6.85
C SER A 447 14.36 -20.74 -7.34
N MET A 448 14.63 -19.58 -6.76
CA MET A 448 14.13 -18.29 -7.21
C MET A 448 15.30 -17.40 -7.61
N LYS A 449 15.20 -16.81 -8.80
CA LYS A 449 16.16 -15.85 -9.34
C LYS A 449 15.58 -14.46 -9.22
N ILE A 450 16.30 -13.55 -8.57
CA ILE A 450 15.91 -12.14 -8.45
C ILE A 450 16.95 -11.28 -9.16
N GLY A 451 16.56 -10.68 -10.28
CA GLY A 451 17.35 -9.69 -11.01
C GLY A 451 17.30 -8.31 -10.35
N PHE A 452 18.39 -7.57 -10.46
CA PHE A 452 18.50 -6.18 -10.03
C PHE A 452 18.68 -5.32 -11.27
N VAL A 453 17.65 -4.57 -11.63
CA VAL A 453 17.60 -3.77 -12.85
C VAL A 453 17.52 -2.29 -12.47
N SER A 454 18.38 -1.46 -13.05
CA SER A 454 18.35 -0.01 -12.86
C SER A 454 18.05 0.67 -14.19
N ARG A 455 17.40 1.83 -14.17
CA ARG A 455 17.40 2.72 -15.35
C ARG A 455 18.83 3.04 -15.79
N ALA A 456 19.05 3.13 -17.09
CA ALA A 456 20.33 3.55 -17.65
C ALA A 456 20.65 5.00 -17.23
N ASN A 457 19.66 5.88 -17.41
CA ASN A 457 19.64 7.25 -16.90
C ASN A 457 18.45 7.40 -15.94
N PRO A 458 18.62 7.86 -14.70
CA PRO A 458 17.53 7.99 -13.72
C PRO A 458 16.30 8.80 -14.21
N LYS A 459 16.51 9.72 -15.17
CA LYS A 459 15.45 10.56 -15.75
C LYS A 459 14.70 9.91 -16.93
N ASP A 460 15.18 8.77 -17.42
CA ASP A 460 14.67 8.09 -18.61
C ASP A 460 14.25 6.66 -18.25
N ASN A 461 12.94 6.39 -18.34
CA ASN A 461 12.34 5.09 -18.03
C ASN A 461 12.28 4.13 -19.23
N THR A 462 12.89 4.47 -20.37
CA THR A 462 12.83 3.65 -21.59
C THR A 462 13.98 2.66 -21.73
N LYS A 463 15.10 2.88 -21.03
CA LYS A 463 16.32 2.08 -21.14
C LYS A 463 16.77 1.60 -19.77
N HIS A 464 17.07 0.30 -19.67
CA HIS A 464 17.45 -0.34 -18.42
C HIS A 464 18.73 -1.16 -18.55
N ILE A 465 19.42 -1.31 -17.42
CA ILE A 465 20.65 -2.08 -17.27
C ILE A 465 20.43 -3.10 -16.16
N VAL A 466 20.68 -4.37 -16.48
CA VAL A 466 20.73 -5.45 -15.49
C VAL A 466 22.09 -5.37 -14.79
N ALA A 467 22.08 -5.07 -13.50
CA ALA A 467 23.30 -4.99 -12.68
C ALA A 467 23.77 -6.39 -12.23
N GLY A 468 22.85 -7.32 -12.06
CA GLY A 468 23.14 -8.71 -11.71
C GLY A 468 21.89 -9.44 -11.22
N ALA A 469 22.05 -10.72 -10.87
CA ALA A 469 20.99 -11.54 -10.32
C ALA A 469 21.46 -12.32 -9.09
N LEU A 470 20.57 -12.51 -8.13
CA LEU A 470 20.77 -13.34 -6.94
C LEU A 470 19.90 -14.60 -7.01
N THR A 471 20.40 -15.68 -6.42
CA THR A 471 19.68 -16.95 -6.30
C THR A 471 19.27 -17.16 -4.85
N PHE A 472 18.02 -17.53 -4.65
CA PHE A 472 17.45 -17.88 -3.34
C PHE A 472 16.77 -19.24 -3.41
N HIS A 473 16.77 -19.95 -2.28
CA HIS A 473 15.83 -21.05 -2.07
C HIS A 473 14.58 -20.44 -1.41
N PRO A 474 13.35 -20.65 -1.94
CA PRO A 474 12.15 -20.01 -1.40
C PRO A 474 11.91 -20.27 0.09
N SER A 475 12.23 -21.45 0.60
CA SER A 475 12.14 -21.80 2.03
C SER A 475 13.14 -21.02 2.90
N GLY A 476 14.36 -20.81 2.40
CA GLY A 476 15.37 -20.00 3.07
C GLY A 476 14.99 -18.53 3.08
N LEU A 477 14.45 -18.02 1.97
CA LEU A 477 14.02 -16.62 1.89
C LEU A 477 12.77 -16.37 2.75
N SER A 478 11.80 -17.28 2.77
CA SER A 478 10.61 -17.13 3.61
C SER A 478 10.98 -17.00 5.09
N ALA A 479 11.93 -17.82 5.57
CA ALA A 479 12.48 -17.69 6.92
C ALA A 479 13.15 -16.33 7.16
N GLN A 480 13.94 -15.83 6.20
CA GLN A 480 14.60 -14.52 6.31
C GLN A 480 13.62 -13.35 6.40
N ILE A 481 12.48 -13.42 5.72
CA ILE A 481 11.44 -12.37 5.73
C ILE A 481 10.31 -12.63 6.74
N ASN A 482 10.46 -13.63 7.61
CA ASN A 482 9.47 -14.06 8.59
C ASN A 482 8.09 -14.37 7.96
N LEU A 483 8.08 -15.01 6.80
CA LEU A 483 6.88 -15.41 6.06
C LEU A 483 6.53 -16.87 6.41
N SER A 484 5.35 -17.06 7.01
CA SER A 484 4.81 -18.39 7.32
C SER A 484 3.68 -18.72 6.36
N LEU A 485 3.79 -19.85 5.65
CA LEU A 485 2.67 -20.40 4.87
C LEU A 485 1.51 -20.81 5.76
N GLY A 486 1.78 -21.27 6.99
CA GLY A 486 0.72 -21.65 7.91
C GLY A 486 -0.16 -20.46 8.30
N ASN A 487 0.45 -19.29 8.49
CA ASN A 487 -0.31 -18.04 8.66
C ASN A 487 -1.13 -17.70 7.40
N GLY A 488 -0.52 -17.80 6.22
CA GLY A 488 -1.20 -17.56 4.95
C GLY A 488 -2.43 -18.45 4.74
N TRP A 489 -2.29 -19.76 4.97
CA TRP A 489 -3.41 -20.71 4.86
C TRP A 489 -4.52 -20.43 5.86
N ALA A 490 -4.17 -20.03 7.09
CA ALA A 490 -5.15 -19.67 8.10
C ALA A 490 -5.95 -18.43 7.74
N ILE A 491 -5.31 -17.43 7.12
CA ILE A 491 -5.99 -16.23 6.60
C ILE A 491 -7.01 -16.63 5.53
N VAL A 492 -6.59 -17.44 4.54
CA VAL A 492 -7.46 -17.91 3.45
C VAL A 492 -8.63 -18.74 4.00
N ARG A 493 -8.34 -19.65 4.95
CA ARG A 493 -9.36 -20.45 5.62
C ARG A 493 -10.38 -19.59 6.36
N SER A 494 -9.92 -18.60 7.12
CA SER A 494 -10.80 -17.67 7.85
C SER A 494 -11.70 -16.88 6.91
N ILE A 495 -11.17 -16.42 5.77
CA ILE A 495 -11.97 -15.71 4.76
C ILE A 495 -13.04 -16.64 4.17
N LEU A 496 -12.67 -17.88 3.83
CA LEU A 496 -13.60 -18.90 3.33
C LEU A 496 -14.73 -19.19 4.33
N ASP A 497 -14.40 -19.37 5.60
CA ASP A 497 -15.39 -19.63 6.64
C ASP A 497 -16.35 -18.43 6.82
N ILE A 498 -15.86 -17.18 6.70
CA ILE A 498 -16.69 -15.97 6.77
C ILE A 498 -17.68 -15.89 5.59
N VAL A 499 -17.20 -16.08 4.36
CA VAL A 499 -18.07 -15.98 3.17
C VAL A 499 -19.08 -17.12 3.09
N GLU A 500 -18.72 -18.32 3.54
CA GLU A 500 -19.66 -19.45 3.63
C GLU A 500 -20.69 -19.24 4.74
N ALA A 501 -20.30 -18.70 5.90
CA ALA A 501 -21.20 -18.44 7.01
C ALA A 501 -22.27 -17.39 6.66
N ASP A 502 -21.89 -16.31 5.98
CA ASP A 502 -22.81 -15.23 5.57
C ASP A 502 -23.56 -15.55 4.26
N GLY A 503 -22.88 -16.18 3.30
CA GLY A 503 -23.43 -16.52 1.98
C GLY A 503 -24.38 -17.72 2.00
N GLY A 504 -24.18 -18.65 2.94
CA GLY A 504 -25.02 -19.84 3.08
C GLY A 504 -24.88 -20.84 1.93
N LYS A 505 -25.96 -21.60 1.68
CA LYS A 505 -25.99 -22.64 0.64
C LYS A 505 -26.29 -22.10 -0.76
N SER A 506 -26.79 -20.87 -0.87
CA SER A 506 -27.09 -20.22 -2.15
C SER A 506 -25.84 -19.67 -2.82
N ASP A 507 -25.98 -19.37 -4.11
CA ASP A 507 -24.98 -18.59 -4.86
C ASP A 507 -24.81 -17.21 -4.24
N TYR A 508 -23.59 -16.70 -4.26
CA TYR A 508 -23.25 -15.41 -3.68
C TYR A 508 -22.08 -14.76 -4.41
N THR A 509 -21.97 -13.45 -4.24
CA THR A 509 -20.80 -12.67 -4.63
C THR A 509 -20.34 -11.80 -3.47
N PHE A 510 -19.05 -11.90 -3.13
CA PHE A 510 -18.38 -11.01 -2.19
C PHE A 510 -17.23 -10.27 -2.87
N ILE A 511 -16.85 -9.14 -2.30
CA ILE A 511 -15.63 -8.41 -2.64
C ILE A 511 -14.82 -8.25 -1.36
N ILE A 512 -13.58 -8.72 -1.40
CA ILE A 512 -12.58 -8.47 -0.36
C ILE A 512 -11.80 -7.25 -0.80
N LEU A 513 -11.84 -6.18 0.00
CA LEU A 513 -11.13 -4.94 -0.27
C LEU A 513 -10.15 -4.64 0.86
N LYS A 514 -8.89 -4.44 0.53
CA LYS A 514 -7.91 -3.90 1.48
C LYS A 514 -7.97 -2.39 1.46
N ASP A 515 -8.12 -1.76 2.62
CA ASP A 515 -8.24 -0.31 2.73
C ASP A 515 -6.90 0.39 2.41
N PRO A 516 -6.87 1.45 1.57
CA PRO A 516 -5.64 2.18 1.24
C PRO A 516 -4.97 2.88 2.43
N ASN A 517 -5.76 3.34 3.40
CA ASN A 517 -5.33 4.26 4.46
C ASN A 517 -5.42 3.64 5.86
N SER A 518 -6.04 2.46 6.00
CA SER A 518 -6.13 1.71 7.25
C SER A 518 -5.57 0.29 7.10
N PRO A 519 -4.85 -0.27 8.09
CA PRO A 519 -4.31 -1.64 8.05
C PRO A 519 -5.39 -2.69 8.33
N LYS A 520 -6.41 -2.74 7.46
CA LYS A 520 -7.54 -3.66 7.53
C LYS A 520 -7.98 -4.13 6.15
N ILE A 521 -8.59 -5.31 6.12
CA ILE A 521 -9.40 -5.79 4.98
C ILE A 521 -10.88 -5.74 5.37
N THR A 522 -11.73 -5.41 4.41
CA THR A 522 -13.19 -5.42 4.57
C THR A 522 -13.80 -6.36 3.54
N ILE A 523 -14.72 -7.21 3.99
CA ILE A 523 -15.46 -8.16 3.15
C ILE A 523 -16.85 -7.57 2.94
N TYR A 524 -17.19 -7.30 1.68
CA TYR A 524 -18.48 -6.77 1.28
C TYR A 524 -19.29 -7.85 0.58
N LYS A 525 -20.55 -8.05 0.97
CA LYS A 525 -21.52 -8.81 0.19
C LYS A 525 -22.10 -7.92 -0.90
N VAL A 526 -22.01 -8.39 -2.13
CA VAL A 526 -22.56 -7.69 -3.29
C VAL A 526 -23.95 -8.24 -3.57
N THR A 527 -24.95 -7.37 -3.48
CA THR A 527 -26.28 -7.63 -4.02
C THR A 527 -26.27 -7.33 -5.51
N GLU A 528 -26.86 -8.23 -6.31
CA GLU A 528 -27.07 -8.00 -7.75
C GLU A 528 -28.01 -6.83 -8.02
#